data_AF-A0A1B7MP52-F1
#
_entry.id   AF-A0A1B7MP52-F1
#
_cell.length_a   1.000
_cell.length_b   1.000
_cell.length_c   1.000
_cell.angle_alpha   90.00
_cell.angle_beta   90.00
_cell.angle_gamma   90.00
#
_symmetry.space_group_name_H-M   'P 1'
#
loop_
_entity.id
_entity.type
_entity.pdbx_description
1 polymer ?
#
loop_
_entity_poly.entity_id
_entity_poly.type
_entity_poly.pdbx_seq_one_letter_code
_entity_poly.pdbx_strand_id
1 'polypeptide(L)'
;MDGVKNLHQQLVGGQDETIHSTVLRRGYESALSRLPVEVLCQIFVLCLPAETRHFRISSKLAPILLTRICRRWREVAVTTPSLWCRLYVNILSDREDWRKTTLCYGLWLQWSRECPLSLAIHCSQNGAAKLQRLLQPYKTQITSLQLLSEDAAIAAELLLPDLPALQKLKLQWRDSRDDEVATV
;
A
#
# COMPACT_ATOMS: atom_id res chain seq x y z
N MET A 1 -50.94 10.64 -39.63
CA MET A 1 -50.07 11.51 -38.81
C MET A 1 -49.75 10.90 -37.44
N ASP A 2 -50.06 9.62 -37.21
CA ASP A 2 -50.03 9.00 -35.87
C ASP A 2 -48.72 8.28 -35.50
N GLY A 3 -47.89 7.94 -36.48
CA GLY A 3 -46.61 7.27 -36.24
C GLY A 3 -45.61 8.13 -35.45
N VAL A 4 -45.62 9.45 -35.67
CA VAL A 4 -44.71 10.39 -34.99
C VAL A 4 -45.09 10.58 -33.51
N LYS A 5 -46.39 10.55 -33.19
CA LYS A 5 -46.88 10.63 -31.81
C LYS A 5 -46.50 9.38 -31.02
N ASN A 6 -46.62 8.20 -31.64
CA ASN A 6 -46.26 6.93 -31.03
C ASN A 6 -44.75 6.85 -30.73
N LEU A 7 -43.91 7.31 -31.66
CA LEU A 7 -42.45 7.38 -31.47
C LEU A 7 -42.04 8.33 -30.35
N HIS A 8 -42.66 9.51 -30.24
CA HIS A 8 -42.42 10.42 -29.11
C HIS A 8 -42.82 9.80 -27.77
N GLN A 9 -43.95 9.07 -27.74
CA GLN A 9 -44.45 8.41 -26.53
C GLN A 9 -43.54 7.23 -26.11
N GLN A 10 -42.99 6.49 -27.06
CA GLN A 10 -42.02 5.42 -26.81
C GLN A 10 -40.65 5.95 -26.35
N LEU A 11 -40.17 7.06 -26.93
CA LEU A 11 -38.90 7.67 -26.54
C LEU A 11 -38.96 8.30 -25.14
N VAL A 12 -40.09 8.93 -24.78
CA VAL A 12 -40.31 9.47 -23.43
C VAL A 12 -40.42 8.36 -22.38
N GLY A 13 -41.09 7.25 -22.69
CA GLY A 13 -41.16 6.09 -21.79
C GLY A 13 -39.80 5.41 -21.54
N GLY A 14 -38.98 5.27 -22.59
CA GLY A 14 -37.63 4.70 -22.45
C GLY A 14 -36.63 5.60 -21.70
N GLN A 15 -36.80 6.93 -21.79
CA GLN A 15 -35.97 7.87 -21.02
C GLN A 15 -36.28 7.82 -19.53
N ASP A 16 -37.55 7.64 -19.15
CA ASP A 16 -37.97 7.52 -17.75
C ASP A 16 -37.40 6.25 -17.09
N GLU A 17 -37.39 5.11 -17.78
CA GLU A 17 -36.75 3.88 -17.26
C GLU A 17 -35.23 4.04 -17.09
N THR A 18 -34.59 4.76 -18.01
CA THR A 18 -33.15 5.03 -17.94
C THR A 18 -32.82 5.99 -16.78
N ILE A 19 -33.62 7.03 -16.56
CA ILE A 19 -33.50 7.96 -15.43
C ILE A 19 -33.81 7.26 -14.12
N HIS A 20 -34.85 6.43 -14.07
CA HIS A 20 -35.23 5.69 -12.86
C HIS A 20 -34.15 4.67 -12.45
N SER A 21 -33.48 4.02 -13.41
CA SER A 21 -32.37 3.10 -13.12
C SER A 21 -31.11 3.80 -12.57
N THR A 22 -30.85 5.04 -13.02
CA THR A 22 -29.71 5.85 -12.52
C THR A 22 -30.00 6.47 -11.15
N VAL A 23 -31.23 6.91 -10.90
CA VAL A 23 -31.68 7.43 -9.60
C VAL A 23 -31.69 6.33 -8.53
N LEU A 24 -32.16 5.13 -8.86
CA LEU A 24 -32.11 3.98 -7.93
C LEU A 24 -30.67 3.62 -7.56
N ARG A 25 -29.76 3.59 -8.54
CA ARG A 25 -28.34 3.27 -8.29
C ARG A 25 -27.67 4.28 -7.34
N ARG A 26 -28.11 5.54 -7.36
CA ARG A 26 -27.64 6.64 -6.50
C ARG A 26 -28.26 6.62 -5.09
N GLY A 27 -29.42 6.00 -4.92
CA GLY A 27 -30.06 5.78 -3.62
C GLY A 27 -29.41 4.67 -2.78
N TYR A 28 -28.75 3.71 -3.43
CA TYR A 28 -28.03 2.58 -2.78
C TYR A 28 -26.52 2.84 -2.61
N GLU A 29 -26.06 4.04 -2.91
CA GLU A 29 -24.72 4.49 -2.58
C GLU A 29 -24.59 4.53 -1.05
N SER A 30 -23.87 3.54 -0.48
CA SER A 30 -23.68 3.38 0.96
C SER A 30 -23.25 4.70 1.61
N ALA A 31 -23.57 4.94 2.89
CA ALA A 31 -23.18 6.18 3.57
C ALA A 31 -21.68 6.53 3.39
N LEU A 32 -20.83 5.51 3.27
CA LEU A 32 -19.39 5.61 3.01
C LEU A 32 -19.02 6.12 1.61
N SER A 33 -19.91 6.00 0.61
CA SER A 33 -19.74 6.57 -0.73
C SER A 33 -20.08 8.06 -0.82
N ARG A 34 -20.74 8.62 0.21
CA ARG A 34 -21.09 10.04 0.31
C ARG A 34 -20.09 10.86 1.12
N LEU A 35 -19.21 10.20 1.89
CA LEU A 35 -18.18 10.89 2.67
C LEU A 35 -17.24 11.68 1.75
N PRO A 36 -16.85 12.93 2.10
CA PRO A 36 -15.80 13.65 1.40
C PRO A 36 -14.50 12.83 1.35
N VAL A 37 -13.68 13.07 0.32
CA VAL A 37 -12.44 12.31 0.12
C VAL A 37 -11.47 12.50 1.29
N GLU A 38 -11.43 13.70 1.86
CA GLU A 38 -10.58 14.08 2.98
C GLU A 38 -10.91 13.26 4.23
N VAL A 39 -12.21 13.10 4.53
CA VAL A 39 -12.69 12.29 5.65
C VAL A 39 -12.36 10.82 5.42
N LEU A 40 -12.53 10.32 4.19
CA LEU A 40 -12.19 8.95 3.84
C LEU A 40 -10.68 8.68 4.00
N CYS A 41 -9.82 9.63 3.58
CA CYS A 41 -8.38 9.56 3.79
C CYS A 41 -8.01 9.50 5.27
N GLN A 42 -8.66 10.31 6.12
CA GLN A 42 -8.42 10.28 7.57
C GLN A 42 -8.79 8.92 8.17
N ILE A 43 -9.94 8.36 7.78
CA ILE A 43 -10.34 7.01 8.19
C ILE A 43 -9.29 5.98 7.77
N PHE A 44 -8.78 6.08 6.52
CA PHE A 44 -7.77 5.14 6.01
C PHE A 44 -6.46 5.20 6.80
N VAL A 45 -6.01 6.40 7.17
CA VAL A 45 -4.83 6.59 8.00
C VAL A 45 -5.02 5.97 9.38
N LEU A 46 -6.21 6.11 9.98
CA LEU A 46 -6.54 5.49 11.27
C LEU A 46 -6.62 3.96 11.21
N CYS A 47 -6.86 3.37 10.02
CA CYS A 47 -6.84 1.93 9.82
C CYS A 47 -5.43 1.35 9.65
N LEU A 48 -4.39 2.19 9.56
CA LEU A 48 -3.02 1.71 9.38
C LEU A 48 -2.51 0.97 10.62
N PRO A 49 -1.69 -0.08 10.46
CA PRO A 49 -1.09 -0.76 11.59
C PRO A 49 -0.21 0.16 12.44
N ALA A 50 -0.20 -0.05 13.75
CA ALA A 50 0.71 0.67 14.65
C ALA A 50 2.18 0.32 14.36
N GLU A 51 2.48 -0.97 14.19
CA GLU A 51 3.84 -1.49 14.03
C GLU A 51 4.25 -1.66 12.56
N THR A 52 5.48 -1.27 12.22
CA THR A 52 5.97 -1.30 10.82
C THR A 52 6.02 -2.72 10.25
N ARG A 53 6.26 -3.75 11.08
CA ARG A 53 6.26 -5.17 10.65
C ARG A 53 4.93 -5.65 10.05
N HIS A 54 3.84 -4.93 10.31
CA HIS A 54 2.51 -5.25 9.77
C HIS A 54 2.23 -4.58 8.42
N PHE A 55 3.12 -3.73 7.90
CA PHE A 55 3.03 -3.15 6.55
C PHE A 55 3.59 -4.13 5.49
N ARG A 56 3.14 -5.38 5.57
CA ARG A 56 3.46 -6.44 4.61
C ARG A 56 2.42 -6.49 3.51
N ILE A 57 2.80 -7.01 2.34
CA ILE A 57 1.87 -7.24 1.24
C ILE A 57 0.88 -8.34 1.68
N SER A 58 -0.31 -7.94 2.12
CA SER A 58 -1.37 -8.85 2.54
C SER A 58 -2.73 -8.27 2.19
N SER A 59 -3.60 -9.09 1.61
CA SER A 59 -4.99 -8.71 1.33
C SER A 59 -5.82 -8.43 2.58
N LYS A 60 -5.32 -8.84 3.76
CA LYS A 60 -6.00 -8.73 5.05
C LYS A 60 -5.55 -7.52 5.88
N LEU A 61 -4.53 -6.78 5.43
CA LEU A 61 -3.94 -5.66 6.16
C LEU A 61 -4.00 -4.38 5.34
N ALA A 62 -4.25 -3.26 6.00
CA ALA A 62 -4.11 -1.95 5.39
C ALA A 62 -2.63 -1.66 5.08
N PRO A 63 -2.31 -0.88 4.03
CA PRO A 63 -3.25 -0.21 3.11
C PRO A 63 -3.84 -1.11 2.01
N ILE A 64 -3.29 -2.29 1.74
CA ILE A 64 -3.74 -3.15 0.62
C ILE A 64 -5.21 -3.56 0.77
N LEU A 65 -5.66 -3.90 1.97
CA LEU A 65 -7.08 -4.21 2.26
C LEU A 65 -8.01 -3.11 1.72
N LEU A 66 -7.66 -1.84 1.90
CA LEU A 66 -8.48 -0.69 1.50
C LEU A 66 -8.66 -0.61 -0.02
N THR A 67 -7.66 -1.06 -0.79
CA THR A 67 -7.73 -1.13 -2.26
C THR A 67 -8.71 -2.20 -2.78
N ARG A 68 -9.19 -3.09 -1.92
CA ARG A 68 -10.00 -4.25 -2.29
C ARG A 68 -11.49 -4.10 -1.98
N ILE A 69 -11.88 -3.08 -1.21
CA ILE A 69 -13.25 -2.94 -0.71
C ILE A 69 -14.21 -2.53 -1.82
N CYS A 70 -13.97 -1.41 -2.49
CA CYS A 70 -14.74 -0.97 -3.65
C CYS A 70 -13.87 -0.09 -4.57
N ARG A 71 -14.39 0.25 -5.76
CA ARG A 71 -13.67 1.08 -6.74
C ARG A 71 -13.26 2.44 -6.16
N ARG A 72 -14.19 3.13 -5.49
CA ARG A 72 -13.94 4.44 -4.87
C ARG A 72 -12.81 4.38 -3.84
N TRP A 73 -12.83 3.36 -2.97
CA TRP A 73 -11.81 3.19 -1.93
C TRP A 73 -10.45 2.89 -2.53
N ARG A 74 -10.40 2.11 -3.62
CA ARG A 74 -9.16 1.88 -4.36
C ARG A 74 -8.59 3.17 -4.95
N GLU A 75 -9.42 3.96 -5.61
CA GLU A 75 -9.01 5.25 -6.20
C GLU A 75 -8.44 6.18 -5.12
N VAL A 76 -9.12 6.30 -3.98
CA VAL A 76 -8.67 7.13 -2.87
C VAL A 76 -7.40 6.58 -2.23
N ALA A 77 -7.33 5.27 -1.95
CA ALA A 77 -6.16 4.67 -1.32
C ALA A 77 -4.90 4.82 -2.19
N VAL A 78 -5.01 4.53 -3.50
CA VAL A 78 -3.87 4.65 -4.45
C VAL A 78 -3.43 6.10 -4.65
N THR A 79 -4.34 7.06 -4.55
CA THR A 79 -4.03 8.50 -4.71
C THR A 79 -3.63 9.19 -3.41
N THR A 80 -3.53 8.46 -2.29
CA THR A 80 -3.14 8.98 -0.97
C THR A 80 -1.76 8.47 -0.56
N PRO A 81 -0.67 9.21 -0.85
CA PRO A 81 0.70 8.70 -0.66
C PRO A 81 1.06 8.39 0.79
N SER A 82 0.48 9.10 1.75
CA SER A 82 0.71 8.89 3.19
C SER A 82 0.39 7.48 3.67
N LEU A 83 -0.49 6.75 2.97
CA LEU A 83 -0.82 5.36 3.28
C LEU A 83 0.30 4.38 2.93
N TRP A 84 1.18 4.75 2.01
CA TRP A 84 2.19 3.88 1.41
C TRP A 84 3.61 4.19 1.89
N CYS A 85 3.76 5.13 2.84
CA CYS A 85 5.06 5.59 3.35
C CYS A 85 5.78 4.56 4.25
N ARG A 86 5.08 3.53 4.71
CA ARG A 86 5.63 2.48 5.57
C ARG A 86 5.56 1.15 4.83
N LEU A 87 6.64 0.37 4.88
CA LEU A 87 6.72 -0.92 4.20
C LEU A 87 7.60 -1.91 4.98
N TYR A 88 7.11 -3.15 5.08
CA TYR A 88 7.88 -4.29 5.55
C TYR A 88 8.27 -5.20 4.38
N VAL A 89 9.58 -5.41 4.20
CA VAL A 89 10.15 -6.20 3.11
C VAL A 89 10.74 -7.49 3.67
N ASN A 90 10.28 -8.64 3.15
CA ASN A 90 10.75 -9.97 3.56
C ASN A 90 11.60 -10.67 2.47
N ILE A 91 12.88 -10.85 2.81
CA ILE A 91 14.10 -11.33 2.16
C ILE A 91 14.60 -12.76 2.38
N LEU A 92 13.76 -13.68 2.87
CA LEU A 92 14.25 -14.86 3.61
C LEU A 92 14.40 -16.17 2.83
N SER A 93 13.83 -16.31 1.63
CA SER A 93 14.00 -17.55 0.87
C SER A 93 13.97 -17.36 -0.64
N ASP A 94 14.62 -18.28 -1.34
CA ASP A 94 14.52 -18.44 -2.80
C ASP A 94 13.25 -19.19 -3.22
N ARG A 95 12.44 -19.68 -2.27
CA ARG A 95 11.21 -20.43 -2.55
C ARG A 95 10.02 -19.53 -2.90
N GLU A 96 10.05 -18.28 -2.47
CA GLU A 96 9.00 -17.31 -2.77
C GLU A 96 9.28 -16.68 -4.14
N ASP A 97 8.25 -16.58 -4.98
CA ASP A 97 8.32 -16.00 -6.32
C ASP A 97 8.71 -14.50 -6.22
N TRP A 98 10.01 -14.22 -6.08
CA TRP A 98 10.54 -12.87 -5.90
C TRP A 98 10.06 -11.93 -7.01
N ARG A 99 9.80 -12.45 -8.21
CA ARG A 99 9.23 -11.69 -9.33
C ARG A 99 7.86 -11.09 -8.99
N LYS A 100 6.96 -11.86 -8.38
CA LYS A 100 5.63 -11.38 -7.98
C LYS A 100 5.74 -10.38 -6.84
N THR A 101 6.55 -10.70 -5.83
CA THR A 101 6.72 -9.84 -4.65
C THR A 101 7.40 -8.51 -5.00
N THR A 102 8.39 -8.53 -5.89
CA THR A 102 9.05 -7.31 -6.41
C THR A 102 8.08 -6.37 -7.09
N LEU A 103 7.15 -6.88 -7.90
CA LEU A 103 6.13 -6.05 -8.55
C LEU A 103 5.23 -5.38 -7.51
N CYS A 104 4.78 -6.13 -6.50
CA CYS A 104 3.94 -5.58 -5.44
C CYS A 104 4.66 -4.53 -4.61
N TYR A 105 5.94 -4.75 -4.25
CA TYR A 105 6.75 -3.73 -3.59
C TYR A 105 6.97 -2.50 -4.48
N GLY A 106 7.22 -2.71 -5.77
CA GLY A 106 7.38 -1.63 -6.74
C GLY A 106 6.13 -0.75 -6.82
N LEU A 107 4.93 -1.35 -6.89
CA LEU A 107 3.66 -0.61 -6.87
C LEU A 107 3.46 0.15 -5.55
N TRP A 108 3.79 -0.49 -4.42
CA TRP A 108 3.72 0.16 -3.10
C TRP A 108 4.58 1.41 -3.03
N LEU A 109 5.85 1.30 -3.46
CA LEU A 109 6.80 2.40 -3.49
C LEU A 109 6.42 3.46 -4.53
N GLN A 110 5.82 3.07 -5.65
CA GLN A 110 5.30 4.01 -6.62
C GLN A 110 4.17 4.87 -6.02
N TRP A 111 3.31 4.27 -5.19
CA TRP A 111 2.20 5.00 -4.56
C TRP A 111 2.63 5.91 -3.41
N SER A 112 3.81 5.71 -2.81
CA SER A 112 4.37 6.67 -1.83
C SER A 112 4.85 7.97 -2.48
N ARG A 113 5.00 8.01 -3.81
CA ARG A 113 5.43 9.18 -4.59
C ARG A 113 6.77 9.76 -4.12
N GLU A 114 6.76 10.93 -3.50
CA GLU A 114 7.92 11.66 -2.97
C GLU A 114 7.91 11.73 -1.44
N CYS A 115 6.96 11.02 -0.79
CA CYS A 115 6.83 11.08 0.65
C CYS A 115 7.97 10.33 1.37
N PRO A 116 8.41 10.81 2.54
CA PRO A 116 9.41 10.13 3.36
C PRO A 116 9.05 8.67 3.64
N LEU A 117 9.94 7.75 3.27
CA LEU A 117 9.78 6.32 3.44
C LEU A 117 10.38 5.83 4.76
N SER A 118 9.63 4.98 5.44
CA SER A 118 10.06 4.22 6.61
C SER A 118 9.98 2.74 6.32
N LEU A 119 11.14 2.09 6.17
CA LEU A 119 11.25 0.70 5.77
C LEU A 119 11.69 -0.17 6.95
N ALA A 120 11.06 -1.34 7.08
CA ALA A 120 11.56 -2.43 7.92
C ALA A 120 11.86 -3.63 7.02
N ILE A 121 13.06 -4.17 7.12
CA ILE A 121 13.57 -5.14 6.17
C ILE A 121 14.11 -6.32 6.96
N HIS A 122 13.60 -7.50 6.63
CA HIS A 122 14.12 -8.76 7.13
C HIS A 122 14.77 -9.49 5.96
N CYS A 123 16.08 -9.69 5.98
CA CYS A 123 16.79 -10.30 4.84
C CYS A 123 17.88 -11.29 5.24
N SER A 124 17.98 -12.34 4.42
CA SER A 124 19.10 -13.28 4.40
C SER A 124 20.27 -12.74 3.59
N GLN A 125 21.43 -13.39 3.68
CA GLN A 125 22.68 -12.97 3.02
C GLN A 125 22.52 -12.84 1.51
N ASN A 126 21.80 -13.79 0.88
CA ASN A 126 21.55 -13.79 -0.56
C ASN A 126 20.47 -12.76 -1.01
N GLY A 127 19.83 -12.07 -0.07
CA GLY A 127 18.76 -11.10 -0.33
C GLY A 127 19.26 -9.68 -0.62
N ALA A 128 20.52 -9.35 -0.29
CA ALA A 128 21.02 -7.99 -0.34
C ALA A 128 20.98 -7.37 -1.76
N ALA A 129 21.46 -8.09 -2.77
CA ALA A 129 21.45 -7.62 -4.16
C ALA A 129 20.03 -7.43 -4.72
N LYS A 130 19.08 -8.29 -4.29
CA LYS A 130 17.65 -8.18 -4.67
C LYS A 130 17.05 -6.90 -4.08
N LEU A 131 17.34 -6.63 -2.81
CA LEU A 131 16.89 -5.43 -2.12
C LEU A 131 17.46 -4.15 -2.73
N GLN A 132 18.76 -4.14 -3.00
CA GLN A 132 19.44 -2.98 -3.57
C GLN A 132 18.79 -2.53 -4.89
N ARG A 133 18.43 -3.48 -5.76
CA ARG A 133 17.72 -3.17 -7.02
C ARG A 133 16.34 -2.59 -6.80
N LEU A 134 15.60 -3.09 -5.81
CA LEU A 134 14.26 -2.60 -5.48
C LEU A 134 14.30 -1.17 -4.93
N LEU A 135 15.29 -0.86 -4.08
CA LEU A 135 15.36 0.42 -3.37
C LEU A 135 16.13 1.51 -4.13
N GLN A 136 16.93 1.16 -5.13
CA GLN A 136 17.71 2.11 -5.94
C GLN A 136 16.93 3.38 -6.37
N PRO A 137 15.71 3.27 -6.93
CA PRO A 137 14.96 4.44 -7.38
C PRO A 137 14.46 5.36 -6.25
N TYR A 138 14.41 4.86 -5.02
CA TYR A 138 13.74 5.51 -3.89
C TYR A 138 14.71 5.95 -2.79
N LYS A 139 16.03 5.85 -3.02
CA LYS A 139 17.08 6.15 -2.04
C LYS A 139 16.94 7.52 -1.37
N THR A 140 16.56 8.54 -2.14
CA THR A 140 16.40 9.92 -1.66
C THR A 140 15.18 10.13 -0.77
N GLN A 141 14.26 9.17 -0.72
CA GLN A 141 13.05 9.26 0.10
C GLN A 141 13.17 8.46 1.39
N ILE A 142 14.11 7.52 1.49
CA ILE A 142 14.25 6.64 2.65
C ILE A 142 14.83 7.44 3.82
N THR A 143 13.97 7.75 4.78
CA THR A 143 14.31 8.53 5.99
C THR A 143 14.48 7.65 7.22
N SER A 144 13.84 6.48 7.25
CA SER A 144 13.95 5.52 8.34
C SER A 144 14.15 4.11 7.78
N LEU A 145 15.14 3.40 8.30
CA LEU A 145 15.47 2.03 7.92
C LEU A 145 15.68 1.17 9.17
N GLN A 146 14.93 0.08 9.27
CA GLN A 146 15.13 -0.95 10.28
C GLN A 146 15.56 -2.24 9.58
N LEU A 147 16.75 -2.74 9.87
CA LEU A 147 17.25 -4.02 9.38
C LEU A 147 17.12 -5.07 10.48
N LEU A 148 16.43 -6.16 10.19
CA LEU A 148 16.33 -7.36 11.00
C LEU A 148 17.12 -8.45 10.29
N SER A 149 18.22 -8.90 10.90
CA SER A 149 19.08 -9.90 10.27
C SER A 149 19.70 -10.84 11.30
N GLU A 150 19.98 -12.07 10.87
CA GLU A 150 20.72 -13.05 11.67
C GLU A 150 22.24 -12.88 11.52
N ASP A 151 22.70 -12.09 10.54
CA ASP A 151 24.12 -11.89 10.25
C ASP A 151 24.49 -10.40 10.21
N ALA A 152 25.49 -10.04 11.02
CA ALA A 152 26.07 -8.71 11.11
C ALA A 152 26.62 -8.18 9.77
N ALA A 153 27.17 -9.07 8.95
CA ALA A 153 27.76 -8.74 7.66
C ALA A 153 26.74 -8.20 6.66
N ILE A 154 25.46 -8.58 6.80
CA ILE A 154 24.40 -8.16 5.89
C ILE A 154 24.14 -6.65 6.00
N ALA A 155 24.22 -6.07 7.20
CA ALA A 155 24.08 -4.63 7.32
C ALA A 155 25.22 -3.89 6.63
N ALA A 156 26.44 -4.46 6.62
CA ALA A 156 27.59 -3.87 5.95
C ALA A 156 27.48 -3.97 4.41
N GLU A 157 26.99 -5.09 3.88
CA GLU A 157 26.64 -5.19 2.45
C GLU A 157 25.48 -4.27 2.07
N LEU A 158 24.55 -4.06 3.00
CA LEU A 158 23.43 -3.12 2.91
C LEU A 158 23.76 -1.72 3.40
N LEU A 159 25.03 -1.37 3.67
CA LEU A 159 25.47 0.02 3.76
C LEU A 159 25.40 0.60 2.35
N LEU A 160 24.15 0.74 1.90
CA LEU A 160 23.66 1.30 0.66
C LEU A 160 24.54 2.51 0.38
N PRO A 161 25.30 2.54 -0.72
CA PRO A 161 26.41 3.48 -0.86
C PRO A 161 25.99 4.95 -0.95
N ASP A 162 24.69 5.27 -0.82
CA ASP A 162 24.20 6.59 -0.41
C ASP A 162 22.68 6.48 -0.13
N LEU A 163 22.27 6.58 1.14
CA LEU A 163 20.90 6.95 1.53
C LEU A 163 20.93 8.39 2.07
N PRO A 164 20.88 9.42 1.20
CA PRO A 164 21.19 10.79 1.59
C PRO A 164 20.14 11.40 2.52
N ALA A 165 18.92 10.86 2.53
CA ALA A 165 17.84 11.32 3.38
C ALA A 165 17.70 10.51 4.68
N LEU A 166 18.57 9.53 4.94
CA LEU A 166 18.44 8.66 6.09
C LEU A 166 18.65 9.43 7.39
N GLN A 167 17.64 9.44 8.24
CA GLN A 167 17.65 10.08 9.55
C GLN A 167 17.65 9.06 10.69
N LYS A 168 17.10 7.87 10.45
CA LYS A 168 16.95 6.81 11.46
C LYS A 168 17.42 5.48 10.89
N LEU A 169 18.44 4.89 11.52
CA LEU A 169 18.90 3.53 11.23
C LEU A 169 18.78 2.69 12.49
N LYS A 170 18.07 1.57 12.41
CA LYS A 170 17.99 0.59 13.50
C LYS A 170 18.46 -0.76 12.97
N LEU A 171 19.52 -1.29 13.56
CA LEU A 171 20.02 -2.63 13.28
C LEU A 171 19.58 -3.54 14.42
N GLN A 172 18.87 -4.62 14.08
CA GLN A 172 18.47 -5.66 15.02
C GLN A 172 19.06 -6.98 14.56
N TRP A 173 19.92 -7.52 15.40
CA TRP A 173 20.52 -8.83 15.23
C TRP A 173 19.73 -9.79 16.11
N ARG A 174 19.36 -10.95 15.58
CA ARG A 174 18.82 -12.01 16.42
C ARG A 174 19.97 -12.60 17.23
N ASP A 175 20.23 -12.08 18.43
CA ASP A 175 21.04 -12.83 19.39
C ASP A 175 20.26 -14.11 19.72
N SER A 176 20.93 -15.25 19.68
CA SER A 176 20.31 -16.57 19.71
C SER A 176 19.76 -16.93 21.11
N ARG A 177 19.47 -15.94 21.95
CA ARG A 177 19.21 -16.13 23.39
C ARG A 177 18.04 -15.41 24.03
N ASP A 178 17.28 -14.57 23.33
CA ASP A 178 16.12 -13.91 23.95
C ASP A 178 14.80 -14.32 23.30
N ASP A 179 14.33 -15.51 23.68
CA ASP A 179 12.92 -15.68 24.06
C ASP A 179 12.76 -15.15 25.49
N GLU A 180 12.98 -13.85 25.72
CA GLU A 180 12.49 -13.22 26.94
C GLU A 180 11.96 -11.82 26.64
N VAL A 181 10.66 -11.70 26.89
CA VAL A 181 9.87 -10.49 26.77
C VAL A 181 10.35 -9.50 27.82
N ALA A 182 10.92 -8.37 27.39
CA ALA A 182 10.97 -7.17 28.21
C ALA A 182 10.71 -5.93 27.34
N THR A 183 9.52 -5.39 27.49
CA THR A 183 9.16 -4.03 27.08
C THR A 183 9.59 -3.10 28.21
N VAL A 184 10.31 -2.02 27.90
CA VAL A 184 10.36 -0.81 28.74
C VAL A 184 9.82 0.34 27.90
#